data_AF-A0A2A2HP95-F1
#
_entry.id   AF-A0A2A2HP95-F1
#
_cell.length_a   1.000
_cell.length_b   1.000
_cell.length_c   1.000
_cell.angle_alpha   90.00
_cell.angle_beta   90.00
_cell.angle_gamma   90.00
#
_symmetry.space_group_name_H-M   'P 1'
#
loop_
_entity.id
_entity.type
_entity.pdbx_description
1 polymer ?
#
loop_
_entity_poly.entity_id
_entity_poly.type
_entity_poly.pdbx_seq_one_letter_code
_entity_poly.pdbx_strand_id
1 'polypeptide(L)'
;MNTKNGLFITVTTLLILCWAVFPAQAAIPDNFDISKNYYSVYGGPDLNATLIGDNQYSRGDTVTLNLNMMNKGEISGFKSEKDADIGEYTDQMLQQSEMQYEAQATTAVGILATLKSDNPNIKVKSGPQEAGTLQQGKESASPTKFTVEISKDTPAGIYPLTLDLSYQYQSNVQVGGDDFDSTTGLVTNKEVGIWYENKTQTQTVNIEVKNEPYFEVTNVTGDLYPDEGGMLYVTYKNTGEETAKDATVRVSAADPFSTTDDQAYLGTLKPGDSEVAAFDMDVDDTATPKPYSLSSEIFYEDSDGHDQTSDTIKINTEVLEAKQSLPGFELGTGITFVALATCFIMFRRKKQN
;
A
#
# COMPACT_ATOMS: atom_id res chain seq x y z
N MET A 1 -21.34 68.50 3.71
CA MET A 1 -19.93 68.78 3.38
C MET A 1 -19.10 68.50 4.63
N ASN A 2 -18.14 67.55 4.54
CA ASN A 2 -17.10 67.21 5.53
C ASN A 2 -17.57 66.65 6.90
N THR A 3 -17.04 65.56 7.48
CA THR A 3 -16.06 64.53 7.07
C THR A 3 -16.05 63.43 8.14
N LYS A 4 -15.96 62.16 7.70
CA LYS A 4 -15.08 61.08 8.21
C LYS A 4 -15.29 60.39 9.58
N ASN A 5 -15.16 59.06 9.48
CA ASN A 5 -14.63 58.06 10.42
C ASN A 5 -15.61 57.49 11.46
N GLY A 6 -15.70 56.18 11.71
CA GLY A 6 -14.86 55.07 11.27
C GLY A 6 -15.56 53.72 11.48
N LEU A 7 -15.15 52.78 10.64
CA LEU A 7 -15.58 51.39 10.59
C LEU A 7 -15.01 50.65 11.82
N PHE A 8 -15.87 50.19 12.73
CA PHE A 8 -15.47 49.29 13.82
C PHE A 8 -15.28 47.89 13.23
N ILE A 9 -14.04 47.56 12.85
CA ILE A 9 -13.63 46.16 12.64
C ILE A 9 -13.21 45.64 14.03
N THR A 10 -14.04 44.79 14.61
CA THR A 10 -13.67 43.96 15.76
C THR A 10 -12.58 43.00 15.32
N VAL A 11 -11.33 43.29 15.67
CA VAL A 11 -10.22 42.34 15.58
C VAL A 11 -10.36 41.39 16.78
N THR A 12 -10.97 40.23 16.56
CA THR A 12 -10.95 39.15 17.53
C THR A 12 -9.55 38.54 17.49
N THR A 13 -8.67 38.99 18.36
CA THR A 13 -7.38 38.32 18.62
C THR A 13 -7.65 36.91 19.12
N LEU A 14 -7.46 35.92 18.25
CA LEU A 14 -7.43 34.50 18.60
C LEU A 14 -6.12 34.25 19.35
N LEU A 15 -6.18 34.30 20.68
CA LEU A 15 -5.08 33.89 21.55
C LEU A 15 -5.02 32.36 21.51
N ILE A 16 -4.21 31.81 20.61
CA ILE A 16 -3.88 30.37 20.61
C ILE A 16 -2.97 30.15 21.82
N LEU A 17 -3.58 29.73 22.93
CA LEU A 17 -2.87 29.15 24.07
C LEU A 17 -2.27 27.82 23.59
N CYS A 18 -1.00 27.86 23.18
CA CYS A 18 -0.16 26.67 23.12
C CYS A 18 -0.05 26.10 24.54
N TRP A 19 -0.94 25.17 24.89
CA TRP A 19 -0.67 24.27 25.99
C TRP A 19 0.44 23.35 25.53
N ALA A 20 1.65 23.57 26.07
CA ALA A 20 2.65 22.53 26.09
C ALA A 20 2.00 21.33 26.79
N VAL A 21 1.67 20.29 26.02
CA VAL A 21 1.29 19.00 26.59
C VAL A 21 2.56 18.45 27.22
N PHE A 22 2.79 18.76 28.49
CA PHE A 22 3.74 17.99 29.27
C PHE A 22 3.26 16.54 29.27
N PRO A 23 4.14 15.55 29.01
CA PRO A 23 3.77 14.17 29.23
C PRO A 23 3.30 14.05 30.68
N ALA A 24 2.05 13.65 30.88
CA ALA A 24 1.51 13.42 32.21
C ALA A 24 2.42 12.37 32.87
N GLN A 25 3.15 12.76 33.91
CA GLN A 25 3.89 11.82 34.72
C GLN A 25 2.86 10.87 35.32
N ALA A 26 3.01 9.57 35.08
CA ALA A 26 2.07 8.57 35.56
C ALA A 26 1.91 8.73 37.09
N ALA A 27 0.67 8.92 37.54
CA ALA A 27 0.39 9.02 38.96
C ALA A 27 0.63 7.65 39.61
N ILE A 28 1.26 7.65 40.79
CA ILE A 28 1.42 6.45 41.61
C ILE A 28 0.01 5.91 41.92
N PRO A 29 -0.24 4.60 41.74
CA PRO A 29 -1.54 4.01 42.08
C PRO A 29 -1.91 4.23 43.55
N ASP A 30 -3.19 4.47 43.85
CA ASP A 30 -3.67 4.77 45.22
C ASP A 30 -3.37 3.65 46.25
N ASN A 31 -3.12 2.44 45.78
CA ASN A 31 -2.77 1.27 46.59
C ASN A 31 -1.26 0.99 46.67
N PHE A 32 -0.42 1.88 46.15
CA PHE A 32 1.03 1.73 46.13
C PHE A 32 1.66 2.67 47.18
N ASP A 33 2.29 2.09 48.19
CA ASP A 33 2.98 2.79 49.26
C ASP A 33 4.50 2.66 49.05
N ILE A 34 5.08 3.66 48.38
CA ILE A 34 6.52 3.72 48.07
C ILE A 34 7.42 3.62 49.31
N SER A 35 6.90 3.92 50.52
CA SER A 35 7.69 3.84 51.75
C SER A 35 7.99 2.41 52.19
N LYS A 36 7.26 1.43 51.65
CA LYS A 36 7.45 -0.01 51.91
C LYS A 36 8.27 -0.71 50.84
N ASN A 37 8.77 0.03 49.85
CA ASN A 37 9.54 -0.52 48.74
C ASN A 37 10.94 -0.93 49.20
N TYR A 38 11.35 -2.16 48.92
CA TYR A 38 12.69 -2.66 49.24
C TYR A 38 13.70 -2.37 48.13
N TYR A 39 13.29 -2.47 46.87
CA TYR A 39 14.15 -2.34 45.69
C TYR A 39 13.50 -1.52 44.59
N SER A 40 14.32 -0.81 43.84
CA SER A 40 13.94 -0.26 42.54
C SER A 40 14.90 -0.76 41.48
N VAL A 41 14.37 -1.39 40.44
CA VAL A 41 15.14 -1.79 39.26
C VAL A 41 15.09 -0.70 38.19
N TYR A 42 16.25 -0.44 37.59
CA TYR A 42 16.37 0.44 36.44
C TYR A 42 16.55 -0.40 35.17
N GLY A 43 15.89 0.02 34.10
CA GLY A 43 15.83 -0.74 32.86
C GLY A 43 14.39 -0.98 32.46
N GLY A 44 14.19 -1.79 31.44
CA GLY A 44 12.85 -2.09 30.94
C GLY A 44 12.91 -2.78 29.60
N PRO A 45 11.75 -3.10 29.01
CA PRO A 45 11.71 -3.76 27.73
C PRO A 45 12.27 -2.83 26.63
N ASP A 46 12.94 -3.44 25.67
CA ASP A 46 13.38 -2.83 24.42
C ASP A 46 13.09 -3.81 23.29
N LEU A 47 12.06 -3.51 22.50
CA LEU A 47 11.57 -4.42 21.49
C LEU A 47 12.28 -4.15 20.17
N ASN A 48 12.71 -5.21 19.50
CA ASN A 48 13.33 -5.16 18.19
C ASN A 48 12.53 -6.02 17.22
N ALA A 49 12.07 -5.42 16.12
CA ALA A 49 11.38 -6.10 15.05
C ALA A 49 12.34 -6.41 13.89
N THR A 50 12.25 -7.61 13.32
CA THR A 50 12.99 -7.98 12.10
C THR A 50 12.05 -8.60 11.08
N LEU A 51 12.13 -8.15 9.84
CA LEU A 51 11.40 -8.78 8.73
C LEU A 51 11.96 -10.17 8.44
N ILE A 52 11.06 -11.13 8.26
CA ILE A 52 11.35 -12.51 7.89
C ILE A 52 11.02 -12.70 6.40
N GLY A 53 11.99 -13.22 5.64
CA GLY A 53 11.84 -13.48 4.21
C GLY A 53 12.29 -12.31 3.35
N ASP A 54 11.82 -12.27 2.11
CA ASP A 54 12.17 -11.25 1.13
C ASP A 54 11.55 -9.91 1.51
N ASN A 55 12.28 -8.83 1.24
CA ASN A 55 11.83 -7.46 1.42
C ASN A 55 11.63 -6.72 0.09
N GLN A 56 11.81 -7.40 -1.05
CA GLN A 56 11.77 -6.82 -2.38
C GLN A 56 10.58 -7.36 -3.17
N TYR A 57 9.73 -6.47 -3.70
CA TYR A 57 8.44 -6.79 -4.29
C TYR A 57 8.21 -6.03 -5.61
N SER A 58 7.28 -6.51 -6.43
CA SER A 58 6.91 -5.86 -7.69
C SER A 58 5.75 -4.88 -7.48
N ARG A 59 5.55 -4.00 -8.46
CA ARG A 59 4.44 -3.04 -8.45
C ARG A 59 3.10 -3.77 -8.58
N GLY A 60 2.08 -3.30 -7.89
CA GLY A 60 0.76 -3.95 -7.90
C GLY A 60 0.62 -5.13 -6.94
N ASP A 61 1.71 -5.56 -6.31
CA ASP A 61 1.70 -6.69 -5.38
C ASP A 61 0.86 -6.41 -4.13
N THR A 62 0.20 -7.46 -3.63
CA THR A 62 -0.36 -7.50 -2.27
C THR A 62 0.35 -8.58 -1.48
N VAL A 63 1.19 -8.17 -0.53
CA VAL A 63 2.11 -9.05 0.19
C VAL A 63 1.81 -9.08 1.68
N THR A 64 2.24 -10.15 2.36
CA THR A 64 2.18 -10.26 3.81
C THR A 64 3.58 -10.21 4.39
N LEU A 65 3.90 -9.11 5.07
CA LEU A 65 5.14 -8.94 5.82
C LEU A 65 5.04 -9.73 7.12
N ASN A 66 6.03 -10.59 7.38
CA ASN A 66 6.12 -11.36 8.62
C ASN A 66 7.24 -10.77 9.49
N LEU A 67 6.90 -10.21 10.65
CA LEU A 67 7.88 -9.62 11.57
C LEU A 67 8.14 -10.56 12.76
N ASN A 68 9.40 -10.91 12.99
CA ASN A 68 9.82 -11.51 14.26
C ASN A 68 10.07 -10.38 15.26
N MET A 69 9.55 -10.53 16.47
CA MET A 69 9.77 -9.58 17.56
C MET A 69 10.72 -10.21 18.59
N MET A 70 11.70 -9.46 19.08
CA MET A 70 12.59 -9.88 20.15
C MET A 70 12.68 -8.80 21.20
N ASN A 71 12.62 -9.18 22.47
CA ASN A 71 12.85 -8.25 23.56
C ASN A 71 14.33 -8.28 23.98
N LYS A 72 15.05 -7.21 23.65
CA LYS A 72 16.45 -6.96 23.99
C LYS A 72 16.61 -6.11 25.25
N GLY A 73 15.51 -5.79 25.94
CA GLY A 73 15.52 -5.01 27.17
C GLY A 73 16.43 -5.61 28.23
N GLU A 74 17.04 -4.75 29.04
CA GLU A 74 17.94 -5.17 30.10
C GLU A 74 17.70 -4.39 31.39
N ILE A 75 18.09 -5.01 32.50
CA ILE A 75 18.22 -4.34 33.78
C ILE A 75 19.57 -3.63 33.77
N SER A 76 19.53 -2.29 33.76
CA SER A 76 20.72 -1.44 33.74
C SER A 76 21.26 -1.16 35.15
N GLY A 77 20.46 -1.41 36.18
CA GLY A 77 20.89 -1.28 37.57
C GLY A 77 19.78 -1.59 38.56
N PHE A 78 20.12 -1.54 39.84
CA PHE A 78 19.18 -1.66 40.93
C PHE A 78 19.60 -0.75 42.08
N LYS A 79 18.63 -0.33 42.89
CA LYS A 79 18.84 0.42 44.11
C LYS A 79 18.07 -0.25 45.24
N SER A 80 18.74 -0.50 46.36
CA SER A 80 18.06 -0.86 47.60
C SER A 80 17.54 0.42 48.25
N GLU A 81 16.24 0.47 48.52
CA GLU A 81 15.57 1.59 49.17
C GLU A 81 15.43 1.36 50.68
N LYS A 82 15.29 0.08 51.09
CA LYS A 82 15.22 -0.35 52.48
C LYS A 82 16.04 -1.63 52.69
N ASP A 83 16.93 -1.58 53.68
CA ASP A 83 17.64 -2.76 54.17
C ASP A 83 16.80 -3.49 55.23
N ALA A 84 16.78 -4.82 55.19
CA ALA A 84 16.17 -5.64 56.23
C ALA A 84 17.10 -5.74 57.44
N ASP A 85 16.57 -5.49 58.64
CA ASP A 85 17.34 -5.61 59.87
C ASP A 85 17.70 -7.07 60.17
N ILE A 86 18.88 -7.27 60.77
CA ILE A 86 19.38 -8.62 61.09
C ILE A 86 18.47 -9.25 62.16
N GLY A 87 17.81 -10.36 61.81
CA GLY A 87 16.91 -11.10 62.70
C GLY A 87 15.42 -10.93 62.37
N GLU A 88 15.08 -10.01 61.44
CA GLU A 88 13.72 -9.86 60.93
C GLU A 88 13.50 -10.75 59.71
N TYR A 89 13.20 -12.02 59.97
CA TYR A 89 13.01 -13.02 58.91
C TYR A 89 11.85 -12.68 57.95
N THR A 90 10.81 -11.98 58.42
CA THR A 90 9.72 -11.48 57.57
C THR A 90 10.25 -10.51 56.51
N ASP A 91 10.95 -9.45 56.93
CA ASP A 91 11.50 -8.42 56.04
C ASP A 91 12.55 -9.01 55.08
N GLN A 92 13.37 -9.94 55.54
CA GLN A 92 14.32 -10.65 54.68
C GLN A 92 13.62 -11.45 53.56
N MET A 93 12.52 -12.14 53.90
CA MET A 93 11.75 -12.93 52.93
C MET A 93 10.94 -12.06 51.97
N LEU A 94 10.38 -10.94 52.46
CA LEU A 94 9.70 -9.96 51.63
C LEU A 94 10.68 -9.28 50.66
N GLN A 95 11.83 -8.83 51.15
CA GLN A 95 12.89 -8.25 50.33
C GLN A 95 13.33 -9.20 49.20
N GLN A 96 13.57 -10.49 49.50
CA GLN A 96 13.89 -11.50 48.49
C GLN A 96 12.75 -11.68 47.48
N SER A 97 11.51 -11.69 47.96
CA SER A 97 10.35 -11.79 47.08
C SER A 97 10.22 -10.59 46.15
N GLU A 98 10.44 -9.37 46.64
CA GLU A 98 10.34 -8.17 45.81
C GLU A 98 11.39 -8.22 44.70
N MET A 99 12.64 -8.58 45.03
CA MET A 99 13.70 -8.75 44.03
C MET A 99 13.32 -9.75 42.92
N GLN A 100 12.63 -10.85 43.26
CA GLN A 100 12.15 -11.82 42.26
C GLN A 100 11.09 -11.24 41.33
N TYR A 101 10.22 -10.36 41.84
CA TYR A 101 9.25 -9.67 41.01
C TYR A 101 9.90 -8.56 40.19
N GLU A 102 10.75 -7.74 40.79
CA GLU A 102 11.51 -6.67 40.14
C GLU A 102 12.36 -7.18 38.95
N ALA A 103 12.86 -8.41 39.03
CA ALA A 103 13.56 -9.06 37.91
C ALA A 103 12.70 -9.21 36.63
N GLN A 104 11.38 -9.04 36.72
CA GLN A 104 10.45 -9.10 35.59
C GLN A 104 10.23 -7.75 34.90
N ALA A 105 10.81 -6.65 35.40
CA ALA A 105 10.64 -5.29 34.87
C ALA A 105 10.97 -5.16 33.37
N THR A 106 11.84 -6.03 32.84
CA THR A 106 12.19 -6.08 31.42
C THR A 106 11.16 -6.79 30.54
N THR A 107 10.09 -7.36 31.09
CA THR A 107 9.06 -8.07 30.31
C THR A 107 8.10 -7.08 29.66
N ALA A 108 7.97 -7.15 28.34
CA ALA A 108 6.93 -6.42 27.61
C ALA A 108 5.65 -7.26 27.59
N VAL A 109 4.56 -6.72 28.14
CA VAL A 109 3.28 -7.39 28.29
C VAL A 109 2.26 -6.78 27.33
N GLY A 110 1.50 -7.63 26.65
CA GLY A 110 0.40 -7.18 25.80
C GLY A 110 0.85 -6.26 24.65
N ILE A 111 1.89 -6.68 23.93
CA ILE A 111 2.46 -5.94 22.81
C ILE A 111 1.40 -5.85 21.70
N LEU A 112 1.06 -4.63 21.34
CA LEU A 112 0.23 -4.29 20.19
C LEU A 112 1.09 -3.55 19.17
N ALA A 113 1.16 -4.09 17.97
CA ALA A 113 1.98 -3.60 16.87
C ALA A 113 1.10 -3.01 15.75
N THR A 114 1.39 -1.80 15.32
CA THR A 114 0.68 -1.11 14.23
C THR A 114 1.68 -0.67 13.18
N LEU A 115 1.57 -1.21 11.97
CA LEU A 115 2.39 -0.80 10.83
C LEU A 115 1.69 0.31 10.05
N LYS A 116 2.44 1.34 9.67
CA LYS A 116 1.94 2.50 8.92
C LYS A 116 2.85 2.81 7.74
N SER A 117 2.27 3.37 6.70
CA SER A 117 2.97 3.94 5.56
C SER A 117 2.55 5.39 5.41
N ASP A 118 3.52 6.28 5.28
CA ASP A 118 3.28 7.68 4.93
C ASP A 118 3.22 7.88 3.40
N ASN A 119 3.57 6.84 2.62
CA ASN A 119 3.52 6.89 1.17
C ASN A 119 2.11 6.51 0.67
N PRO A 120 1.44 7.37 -0.14
CA PRO A 120 0.08 7.11 -0.60
C PRO A 120 -0.05 5.90 -1.54
N ASN A 121 1.04 5.50 -2.19
CA ASN A 121 1.08 4.36 -3.11
C ASN A 121 1.30 3.02 -2.38
N ILE A 122 1.65 3.05 -1.09
CA ILE A 122 1.85 1.83 -0.28
C ILE A 122 0.84 1.85 0.87
N LYS A 123 -0.11 0.92 0.83
CA LYS A 123 -1.23 0.86 1.77
C LYS A 123 -1.10 -0.34 2.68
N VAL A 124 -0.95 -0.10 3.98
CA VAL A 124 -1.10 -1.15 4.99
C VAL A 124 -2.58 -1.46 5.15
N LYS A 125 -2.98 -2.69 4.85
CA LYS A 125 -4.38 -3.17 4.91
C LYS A 125 -4.73 -3.78 6.27
N SER A 126 -3.71 -4.27 6.98
CA SER A 126 -3.88 -4.78 8.34
C SER A 126 -4.13 -3.66 9.35
N GLY A 127 -5.01 -3.90 10.31
CA GLY A 127 -5.10 -3.11 11.53
C GLY A 127 -4.01 -3.47 12.54
N PRO A 128 -4.11 -2.97 13.79
CA PRO A 128 -3.22 -3.36 14.88
C PRO A 128 -3.17 -4.88 15.06
N GLN A 129 -1.98 -5.42 15.32
CA GLN A 129 -1.72 -6.85 15.50
C GLN A 129 -1.19 -7.12 16.90
N GLU A 130 -1.72 -8.13 17.57
CA GLU A 130 -1.18 -8.58 18.85
C GLU A 130 0.10 -9.39 18.64
N ALA A 131 1.15 -9.03 19.36
CA ALA A 131 2.43 -9.73 19.39
C ALA A 131 2.71 -10.42 20.74
N GLY A 132 1.70 -10.44 21.63
CA GLY A 132 1.73 -11.18 22.89
C GLY A 132 2.64 -10.55 23.95
N THR A 133 3.26 -11.38 24.77
CA THR A 133 4.16 -10.97 25.86
C THR A 133 5.55 -11.52 25.59
N LEU A 134 6.57 -10.68 25.73
CA LEU A 134 7.97 -11.05 25.52
C LEU A 134 8.81 -10.80 26.77
N GLN A 135 9.30 -11.88 27.36
CA GLN A 135 10.33 -11.83 28.38
C GLN A 135 11.67 -11.41 27.76
N GLN A 136 12.58 -10.92 28.60
CA GLN A 136 13.93 -10.56 28.20
C GLN A 136 14.63 -11.70 27.44
N GLY A 137 15.28 -11.36 26.34
CA GLY A 137 16.05 -12.29 25.50
C GLY A 137 15.20 -13.31 24.75
N LYS A 138 13.86 -13.20 24.79
CA LYS A 138 12.95 -14.08 24.06
C LYS A 138 12.47 -13.41 22.78
N GLU A 139 12.16 -14.27 21.81
CA GLU A 139 11.51 -13.92 20.56
C GLU A 139 10.05 -14.34 20.54
N SER A 140 9.28 -13.75 19.63
CA SER A 140 7.87 -14.08 19.42
C SER A 140 7.68 -15.53 18.98
N ALA A 141 6.71 -16.22 19.60
CA ALA A 141 6.39 -17.61 19.27
C ALA A 141 5.87 -17.78 17.83
N SER A 142 5.28 -16.73 17.26
CA SER A 142 4.88 -16.68 15.86
C SER A 142 5.09 -15.27 15.29
N PRO A 143 5.39 -15.13 13.99
CA PRO A 143 5.57 -13.83 13.38
C PRO A 143 4.28 -12.98 13.42
N THR A 144 4.44 -11.69 13.68
CA THR A 144 3.37 -10.70 13.53
C THR A 144 3.19 -10.35 12.06
N LYS A 145 1.95 -10.42 11.54
CA LYS A 145 1.69 -10.36 10.09
C LYS A 145 1.00 -9.07 9.68
N PHE A 146 1.55 -8.39 8.67
CA PHE A 146 0.95 -7.18 8.10
C PHE A 146 0.77 -7.33 6.59
N THR A 147 -0.46 -7.17 6.10
CA THR A 147 -0.75 -7.13 4.67
C THR A 147 -0.51 -5.72 4.13
N VAL A 148 0.28 -5.62 3.07
CA VAL A 148 0.66 -4.37 2.41
C VAL A 148 0.33 -4.50 0.92
N GLU A 149 -0.36 -3.49 0.39
CA GLU A 149 -0.67 -3.34 -1.03
C GLU A 149 0.25 -2.26 -1.62
N ILE A 150 0.96 -2.60 -2.69
CA ILE A 150 1.85 -1.72 -3.44
C ILE A 150 1.11 -1.34 -4.73
N SER A 151 0.94 -0.05 -4.98
CA SER A 151 0.22 0.41 -6.18
C SER A 151 1.04 0.14 -7.46
N LYS A 152 0.36 -0.03 -8.60
CA LYS A 152 1.03 -0.23 -9.90
C LYS A 152 1.89 0.96 -10.33
N ASP A 153 1.49 2.16 -9.92
CA ASP A 153 2.21 3.41 -10.21
C ASP A 153 3.30 3.74 -9.19
N THR A 154 3.66 2.80 -8.31
CA THR A 154 4.71 3.01 -7.30
C THR A 154 6.07 2.99 -7.99
N PRO A 155 6.88 4.08 -7.92
CA PRO A 155 8.24 4.04 -8.43
C PRO A 155 9.08 2.94 -7.78
N ALA A 156 10.16 2.53 -8.43
CA ALA A 156 11.11 1.63 -7.78
C ALA A 156 11.87 2.35 -6.64
N GLY A 157 12.32 1.59 -5.65
CA GLY A 157 13.14 2.08 -4.56
C GLY A 157 12.75 1.57 -3.17
N ILE A 158 13.39 2.14 -2.15
CA ILE A 158 13.22 1.72 -0.75
C ILE A 158 12.15 2.59 -0.08
N TYR A 159 11.19 1.92 0.54
CA TYR A 159 10.07 2.55 1.22
C TYR A 159 10.09 2.21 2.72
N PRO A 160 10.35 3.19 3.59
CA PRO A 160 10.30 3.00 5.02
C PRO A 160 8.85 2.95 5.51
N LEU A 161 8.52 1.89 6.25
CA LEU A 161 7.27 1.74 6.98
C LEU A 161 7.52 1.96 8.47
N THR A 162 6.58 2.64 9.13
CA THR A 162 6.66 2.97 10.55
C THR A 162 5.93 1.90 11.35
N LEU A 163 6.66 1.15 12.17
CA LEU A 163 6.11 0.17 13.11
C LEU A 163 6.01 0.80 14.50
N ASP A 164 4.79 1.09 14.92
CA ASP A 164 4.48 1.55 16.27
C ASP A 164 4.17 0.35 17.17
N LEU A 165 4.93 0.20 18.24
CA LEU A 165 4.73 -0.79 19.27
C LEU A 165 4.22 -0.09 20.53
N SER A 166 3.13 -0.58 21.09
CA SER A 166 2.64 -0.19 22.41
C SER A 166 2.54 -1.42 23.30
N TYR A 167 3.06 -1.34 24.51
CA TYR A 167 3.04 -2.45 25.47
C TYR A 167 2.99 -1.91 26.89
N GLN A 168 2.62 -2.79 27.82
CA GLN A 168 2.75 -2.55 29.24
C GLN A 168 4.05 -3.15 29.75
N TYR A 169 4.61 -2.53 30.78
CA TYR A 169 5.72 -3.12 31.52
C TYR A 169 5.53 -2.82 33.01
N GLN A 170 6.09 -3.69 33.83
CA GLN A 170 6.12 -3.49 35.26
C GLN A 170 7.14 -2.38 35.57
N SER A 171 6.65 -1.23 36.01
CA SER A 171 7.48 -0.10 36.44
C SER A 171 8.03 -0.34 37.84
N ASN A 172 7.22 -0.92 38.73
CA ASN A 172 7.63 -1.21 40.11
C ASN A 172 6.74 -2.30 40.76
N VAL A 173 7.25 -2.99 41.78
CA VAL A 173 6.52 -3.94 42.60
C VAL A 173 6.75 -3.68 44.08
N GLN A 174 5.63 -3.69 44.80
CA GLN A 174 5.61 -3.66 46.25
C GLN A 174 5.13 -5.01 46.79
N VAL A 175 5.78 -5.49 47.84
CA VAL A 175 5.32 -6.68 48.58
C VAL A 175 5.07 -6.36 50.05
N GLY A 176 4.11 -7.07 50.64
CA GLY A 176 3.78 -6.98 52.06
C GLY A 176 3.36 -8.33 52.63
N GLY A 177 3.21 -8.41 53.94
CA GLY A 177 2.75 -9.60 54.65
C GLY A 177 2.86 -9.43 56.16
N ASP A 178 2.35 -10.40 56.92
CA ASP A 178 2.26 -10.31 58.37
C ASP A 178 3.51 -10.90 59.05
N ASP A 179 3.53 -12.23 59.27
CA ASP A 179 4.58 -12.91 60.01
C ASP A 179 5.22 -14.04 59.19
N PHE A 180 6.53 -14.23 59.36
CA PHE A 180 7.25 -15.41 58.88
C PHE A 180 6.88 -16.65 59.71
N ASP A 181 6.32 -17.66 59.07
CA ASP A 181 6.06 -18.95 59.68
C ASP A 181 7.27 -19.87 59.48
N SER A 182 8.00 -20.14 60.58
CA SER A 182 9.17 -21.02 60.58
C SER A 182 8.87 -22.49 60.23
N THR A 183 7.60 -22.90 60.31
CA THR A 183 7.17 -24.27 60.00
C THR A 183 7.06 -24.48 58.49
N THR A 184 6.50 -23.49 57.79
CA THR A 184 6.30 -23.53 56.33
C THR A 184 7.42 -22.85 55.55
N GLY A 185 8.20 -21.99 56.20
CA GLY A 185 9.25 -21.19 55.59
C GLY A 185 8.72 -20.02 54.75
N LEU A 186 7.48 -19.58 54.99
CA LEU A 186 6.78 -18.58 54.18
C LEU A 186 6.26 -17.42 55.05
N VAL A 187 6.09 -16.25 54.43
CA VAL A 187 5.38 -15.12 55.05
C VAL A 187 3.88 -15.31 54.89
N THR A 188 3.14 -15.17 55.98
CA THR A 188 1.68 -15.27 56.03
C THR A 188 1.01 -14.00 55.50
N ASN A 189 -0.20 -14.15 54.94
CA ASN A 189 -0.99 -13.06 54.34
C ASN A 189 -0.19 -12.17 53.37
N LYS A 190 0.63 -12.80 52.54
CA LYS A 190 1.48 -12.09 51.58
C LYS A 190 0.65 -11.35 50.54
N GLU A 191 0.93 -10.06 50.39
CA GLU A 191 0.32 -9.15 49.41
C GLU A 191 1.36 -8.72 48.38
N VAL A 192 0.94 -8.57 47.12
CA VAL A 192 1.79 -8.09 46.02
C VAL A 192 1.03 -7.05 45.22
N GLY A 193 1.56 -5.83 45.20
CA GLY A 193 1.09 -4.73 44.37
C GLY A 193 2.03 -4.50 43.20
N ILE A 194 1.53 -4.61 41.98
CA ILE A 194 2.32 -4.39 40.75
C ILE A 194 1.85 -3.10 40.08
N TRP A 195 2.77 -2.18 39.82
CA TRP A 195 2.51 -0.97 39.07
C TRP A 195 2.94 -1.15 37.61
N TYR A 196 1.97 -1.15 36.71
CA TYR A 196 2.21 -1.17 35.27
C TYR A 196 2.17 0.24 34.66
N GLU A 197 3.06 0.47 33.72
CA GLU A 197 3.06 1.65 32.86
C GLU A 197 2.94 1.24 31.38
N ASN A 198 2.33 2.12 30.58
CA ASN A 198 2.31 1.97 29.14
C ASN A 198 3.57 2.61 28.55
N LYS A 199 4.22 1.89 27.63
CA LYS A 199 5.37 2.38 26.87
C LYS A 199 5.09 2.23 25.38
N THR A 200 5.58 3.19 24.60
CA THR A 200 5.56 3.14 23.15
C THR A 200 6.97 3.13 22.59
N GLN A 201 7.17 2.44 21.48
CA GLN A 201 8.43 2.38 20.75
C GLN A 201 8.12 2.36 19.26
N THR A 202 8.88 3.13 18.49
CA THR A 202 8.75 3.17 17.03
C THR A 202 9.99 2.58 16.39
N GLN A 203 9.78 1.79 15.33
CA GLN A 203 10.84 1.20 14.52
C GLN A 203 10.54 1.38 13.04
N THR A 204 11.57 1.31 12.21
CA THR A 204 11.44 1.38 10.76
C THR A 204 11.58 -0.01 10.16
N VAL A 205 10.62 -0.41 9.34
CA VAL A 205 10.66 -1.62 8.51
C VAL A 205 10.74 -1.18 7.06
N ASN A 206 11.84 -1.49 6.38
CA ASN A 206 12.01 -1.12 4.97
C ASN A 206 11.50 -2.23 4.06
N ILE A 207 10.69 -1.87 3.08
CA ILE A 207 10.42 -2.69 1.90
C ILE A 207 11.02 -2.04 0.66
N GLU A 208 11.26 -2.82 -0.38
CA GLU A 208 11.85 -2.38 -1.62
C GLU A 208 10.93 -2.75 -2.79
N VAL A 209 10.68 -1.78 -3.68
CA VAL A 209 10.00 -2.02 -4.95
C VAL A 209 11.09 -2.20 -6.01
N LYS A 210 11.02 -3.32 -6.74
CA LYS A 210 11.98 -3.69 -7.78
C LYS A 210 12.07 -2.64 -8.87
N ASN A 211 13.27 -2.46 -9.42
CA ASN A 211 13.41 -1.85 -10.73
C ASN A 211 12.94 -2.87 -11.77
N GLU A 212 11.97 -2.52 -12.59
CA GLU A 212 11.44 -3.38 -13.64
C GLU A 212 10.96 -2.51 -14.81
N PRO A 213 10.96 -3.02 -16.06
CA PRO A 213 10.28 -2.33 -17.15
C PRO A 213 8.78 -2.26 -16.84
N TYR A 214 8.17 -1.11 -17.12
CA TYR A 214 6.74 -0.90 -16.93
C TYR A 214 6.20 -0.23 -18.18
N PHE A 215 5.08 -0.71 -18.72
CA PHE A 215 4.63 -0.31 -20.05
C PHE A 215 3.24 0.31 -20.02
N GLU A 216 3.10 1.42 -20.75
CA GLU A 216 1.85 2.14 -20.89
C GLU A 216 1.58 2.45 -22.35
N VAL A 217 0.30 2.42 -22.74
CA VAL A 217 -0.16 2.98 -24.01
C VAL A 217 -0.35 4.48 -23.83
N THR A 218 0.42 5.27 -24.57
CA THR A 218 0.40 6.73 -24.48
C THR A 218 -0.42 7.39 -25.59
N ASN A 219 -0.59 6.70 -26.72
CA ASN A 219 -1.36 7.18 -27.85
C ASN A 219 -1.92 6.02 -28.67
N VAL A 220 -3.15 6.17 -29.17
CA VAL A 220 -3.82 5.22 -30.08
C VAL A 220 -4.42 6.03 -31.22
N THR A 221 -4.12 5.66 -32.45
CA THR A 221 -4.65 6.31 -33.65
C THR A 221 -5.04 5.27 -34.69
N GLY A 222 -6.10 5.52 -35.43
CA GLY A 222 -6.62 4.61 -36.45
C GLY A 222 -8.13 4.68 -36.46
N ASP A 223 -8.71 4.58 -37.66
CA ASP A 223 -10.15 4.56 -37.84
C ASP A 223 -10.56 3.12 -38.15
N LEU A 224 -11.47 2.56 -37.34
CA LEU A 224 -11.98 1.20 -37.51
C LEU A 224 -13.45 1.27 -37.92
N TYR A 225 -13.82 0.55 -38.98
CA TYR A 225 -15.17 0.54 -39.52
C TYR A 225 -15.72 -0.89 -39.60
N PRO A 226 -17.02 -1.14 -39.30
CA PRO A 226 -17.64 -2.43 -39.51
C PRO A 226 -17.48 -2.91 -40.96
N ASP A 227 -17.26 -4.21 -41.17
CA ASP A 227 -17.06 -4.89 -42.48
C ASP A 227 -15.79 -4.48 -43.26
N GLU A 228 -15.19 -3.32 -42.97
CA GLU A 228 -13.98 -2.82 -43.64
C GLU A 228 -12.72 -3.01 -42.79
N GLY A 229 -12.83 -2.96 -41.46
CA GLY A 229 -11.68 -3.00 -40.56
C GLY A 229 -10.88 -1.69 -40.56
N GLY A 230 -9.58 -1.79 -40.29
CA GLY A 230 -8.64 -0.68 -40.39
C GLY A 230 -7.30 -0.91 -39.68
N MET A 231 -6.33 -0.04 -39.97
CA MET A 231 -5.02 -0.05 -39.31
C MET A 231 -5.07 0.69 -37.97
N LEU A 232 -4.69 0.00 -36.90
CA LEU A 232 -4.57 0.56 -35.56
C LEU A 232 -3.09 0.77 -35.21
N TYR A 233 -2.70 2.02 -34.95
CA TYR A 233 -1.36 2.39 -34.51
C TYR A 233 -1.36 2.70 -33.01
N VAL A 234 -0.52 1.98 -32.26
CA VAL A 234 -0.48 2.04 -30.79
C VAL A 234 0.93 2.39 -30.34
N THR A 235 1.07 3.48 -29.60
CA THR A 235 2.36 3.92 -29.03
C THR A 235 2.53 3.36 -27.63
N TYR A 236 3.46 2.42 -27.48
CA TYR A 236 3.87 1.87 -26.19
C TYR A 236 5.08 2.62 -25.66
N LYS A 237 5.06 2.95 -24.38
CA LYS A 237 6.16 3.62 -23.68
C LYS A 237 6.62 2.78 -22.51
N ASN A 238 7.93 2.63 -22.34
CA ASN A 238 8.50 2.12 -21.09
C ASN A 238 8.57 3.26 -20.06
N THR A 239 7.71 3.24 -19.05
CA THR A 239 7.68 4.17 -17.91
C THR A 239 8.38 3.62 -16.67
N GLY A 240 8.91 2.39 -16.74
CA GLY A 240 9.72 1.77 -15.67
C GLY A 240 11.18 2.20 -15.67
N GLU A 241 11.95 1.63 -14.75
CA GLU A 241 13.36 2.00 -14.49
C GLU A 241 14.38 1.15 -15.24
N GLU A 242 13.98 -0.01 -15.77
CA GLU A 242 14.88 -0.93 -16.48
C GLU A 242 14.63 -0.94 -17.99
N THR A 243 15.65 -1.38 -18.73
CA THR A 243 15.54 -1.56 -20.19
C THR A 243 14.88 -2.90 -20.50
N ALA A 244 13.90 -2.89 -21.40
CA ALA A 244 13.35 -4.10 -21.98
C ALA A 244 13.99 -4.36 -23.35
N LYS A 245 14.66 -5.50 -23.50
CA LYS A 245 15.29 -5.91 -24.77
C LYS A 245 14.35 -6.82 -25.54
N ASP A 246 14.53 -6.84 -26.87
CA ASP A 246 13.78 -7.69 -27.79
C ASP A 246 12.26 -7.71 -27.57
N ALA A 247 11.72 -6.53 -27.21
CA ALA A 247 10.33 -6.35 -26.88
C ALA A 247 9.44 -6.63 -28.10
N THR A 248 8.47 -7.52 -27.93
CA THR A 248 7.44 -7.85 -28.92
C THR A 248 6.09 -7.73 -28.25
N VAL A 249 5.22 -6.86 -28.76
CA VAL A 249 3.86 -6.74 -28.27
C VAL A 249 2.96 -7.74 -28.97
N ARG A 250 2.00 -8.27 -28.23
CA ARG A 250 0.90 -9.08 -28.74
C ARG A 250 -0.44 -8.47 -28.35
N VAL A 251 -1.34 -8.28 -29.32
CA VAL A 251 -2.71 -7.84 -29.07
C VAL A 251 -3.64 -9.05 -28.94
N SER A 252 -4.57 -9.00 -27.99
CA SER A 252 -5.65 -9.98 -27.86
C SER A 252 -6.92 -9.39 -28.46
N ALA A 253 -7.17 -9.74 -29.73
CA ALA A 253 -8.41 -9.42 -30.42
C ALA A 253 -9.53 -10.39 -30.01
N ALA A 254 -10.70 -9.85 -29.75
CA ALA A 254 -11.92 -10.59 -29.45
C ALA A 254 -13.11 -9.83 -30.06
N ASP A 255 -14.24 -10.52 -30.23
CA ASP A 255 -15.45 -9.97 -30.84
C ASP A 255 -15.75 -8.53 -30.36
N PRO A 256 -15.94 -7.57 -31.28
CA PRO A 256 -16.12 -7.73 -32.73
C PRO A 256 -14.81 -7.69 -33.55
N PHE A 257 -13.65 -7.75 -32.92
CA PHE A 257 -12.36 -7.62 -33.60
C PHE A 257 -11.69 -8.96 -33.86
N SER A 258 -11.03 -9.07 -35.01
CA SER A 258 -10.07 -10.13 -35.28
C SER A 258 -8.85 -9.58 -36.02
N THR A 259 -7.74 -10.32 -36.01
CA THR A 259 -6.54 -9.97 -36.78
C THR A 259 -5.79 -11.25 -37.13
N THR A 260 -5.08 -11.22 -38.26
CA THR A 260 -4.19 -12.31 -38.68
C THR A 260 -2.73 -12.05 -38.30
N ASP A 261 -2.39 -10.83 -37.88
CA ASP A 261 -1.07 -10.41 -37.44
C ASP A 261 -1.19 -9.73 -36.07
N ASP A 262 -1.26 -10.57 -35.02
CA ASP A 262 -1.50 -10.13 -33.64
C ASP A 262 -0.24 -9.65 -32.92
N GLN A 263 0.91 -9.57 -33.60
CA GLN A 263 2.21 -9.25 -33.00
C GLN A 263 2.93 -8.11 -33.71
N ALA A 264 3.71 -7.33 -32.95
CA ALA A 264 4.60 -6.32 -33.51
C ALA A 264 5.91 -6.23 -32.71
N TYR A 265 7.04 -6.17 -33.41
CA TYR A 265 8.36 -6.00 -32.79
C TYR A 265 8.60 -4.52 -32.43
N LEU A 266 8.92 -4.27 -31.17
CA LEU A 266 9.21 -2.95 -30.61
C LEU A 266 10.72 -2.70 -30.38
N GLY A 267 11.56 -3.74 -30.50
CA GLY A 267 13.00 -3.58 -30.32
C GLY A 267 13.42 -3.44 -28.86
N THR A 268 14.41 -2.59 -28.60
CA THR A 268 14.89 -2.33 -27.23
C THR A 268 14.31 -1.03 -26.71
N LEU A 269 13.53 -1.10 -25.63
CA LEU A 269 12.88 0.04 -24.99
C LEU A 269 13.59 0.39 -23.69
N LYS A 270 14.39 1.47 -23.69
CA LYS A 270 14.99 2.00 -22.46
C LYS A 270 13.95 2.77 -21.64
N PRO A 271 14.25 3.09 -20.37
CA PRO A 271 13.40 3.97 -19.57
C PRO A 271 13.07 5.28 -20.30
N GLY A 272 11.79 5.54 -20.52
CA GLY A 272 11.27 6.71 -21.22
C GLY A 272 11.11 6.57 -22.73
N ASP A 273 11.68 5.54 -23.36
CA ASP A 273 11.55 5.31 -24.81
C ASP A 273 10.12 4.92 -25.17
N SER A 274 9.73 5.23 -26.41
CA SER A 274 8.41 4.90 -26.95
C SER A 274 8.53 4.38 -28.37
N GLU A 275 7.75 3.35 -28.70
CA GLU A 275 7.70 2.77 -30.04
C GLU A 275 6.26 2.51 -30.48
N VAL A 276 6.05 2.53 -31.80
CA VAL A 276 4.72 2.40 -32.41
C VAL A 276 4.54 0.99 -32.99
N ALA A 277 3.56 0.25 -32.48
CA ALA A 277 3.06 -0.96 -33.11
C ALA A 277 1.92 -0.62 -34.08
N ALA A 278 1.85 -1.36 -35.18
CA ALA A 278 0.74 -1.28 -36.12
C ALA A 278 0.05 -2.65 -36.20
N PHE A 279 -1.26 -2.67 -36.08
CA PHE A 279 -2.09 -3.87 -36.18
C PHE A 279 -3.13 -3.69 -37.27
N ASP A 280 -3.22 -4.65 -38.18
CA ASP A 280 -4.30 -4.72 -39.18
C ASP A 280 -5.51 -5.40 -38.54
N MET A 281 -6.59 -4.66 -38.33
CA MET A 281 -7.74 -5.10 -37.56
C MET A 281 -8.95 -5.30 -38.46
N ASP A 282 -9.50 -6.52 -38.47
CA ASP A 282 -10.82 -6.81 -39.01
C ASP A 282 -11.89 -6.48 -37.97
N VAL A 283 -13.03 -5.96 -38.43
CA VAL A 283 -14.18 -5.60 -37.59
C VAL A 283 -15.44 -6.23 -38.18
N ASP A 284 -16.15 -7.00 -37.36
CA ASP A 284 -17.41 -7.64 -37.73
C ASP A 284 -18.42 -6.63 -38.31
N ASP A 285 -19.20 -7.05 -39.31
CA ASP A 285 -20.17 -6.19 -40.00
C ASP A 285 -21.32 -5.74 -39.08
N THR A 286 -21.60 -6.50 -38.01
CA THR A 286 -22.58 -6.16 -36.98
C THR A 286 -21.99 -5.39 -35.80
N ALA A 287 -20.70 -5.00 -35.87
CA ALA A 287 -20.06 -4.22 -34.82
C ALA A 287 -20.81 -2.91 -34.57
N THR A 288 -21.12 -2.67 -33.29
CA THR A 288 -21.79 -1.45 -32.88
C THR A 288 -20.80 -0.29 -32.84
N PRO A 289 -21.07 0.86 -33.46
CA PRO A 289 -20.24 2.05 -33.33
C PRO A 289 -20.20 2.55 -31.88
N LYS A 290 -19.05 2.43 -31.23
CA LYS A 290 -18.79 2.88 -29.85
C LYS A 290 -17.31 2.73 -29.50
N PRO A 291 -16.87 3.25 -28.34
CA PRO A 291 -15.57 2.94 -27.77
C PRO A 291 -15.44 1.46 -27.36
N TYR A 292 -14.26 0.90 -27.58
CA TYR A 292 -13.85 -0.44 -27.20
C TYR A 292 -12.49 -0.43 -26.49
N SER A 293 -12.20 -1.52 -25.77
CA SER A 293 -10.92 -1.71 -25.09
C SER A 293 -10.37 -3.10 -25.43
N LEU A 294 -9.21 -3.11 -26.09
CA LEU A 294 -8.44 -4.32 -26.39
C LEU A 294 -7.39 -4.54 -25.30
N SER A 295 -6.97 -5.78 -25.13
CA SER A 295 -5.88 -6.14 -24.21
C SER A 295 -4.62 -6.44 -25.00
N SER A 296 -3.47 -6.12 -24.45
CA SER A 296 -2.16 -6.40 -25.04
C SER A 296 -1.14 -6.73 -23.97
N GLU A 297 -0.10 -7.48 -24.35
CA GLU A 297 1.00 -7.87 -23.48
C GLU A 297 2.31 -7.74 -24.25
N ILE A 298 3.38 -7.35 -23.57
CA ILE A 298 4.71 -7.23 -24.16
C ILE A 298 5.57 -8.37 -23.62
N PHE A 299 6.10 -9.18 -24.52
CA PHE A 299 7.14 -10.16 -24.24
C PHE A 299 8.50 -9.48 -24.43
N TYR A 300 9.41 -9.61 -23.47
CA TYR A 300 10.71 -8.95 -23.50
C TYR A 300 11.76 -9.74 -22.73
N GLU A 301 13.04 -9.48 -23.01
CA GLU A 301 14.16 -9.93 -22.19
C GLU A 301 14.52 -8.82 -21.19
N ASP A 302 14.61 -9.15 -19.90
CA ASP A 302 15.02 -8.21 -18.86
C ASP A 302 16.52 -7.85 -18.91
N SER A 303 16.98 -7.01 -17.98
CA SER A 303 18.39 -6.60 -17.94
C SER A 303 19.34 -7.77 -17.59
N ASP A 304 18.85 -8.80 -16.90
CA ASP A 304 19.59 -10.00 -16.53
C ASP A 304 19.59 -11.10 -17.60
N GLY A 305 18.79 -10.94 -18.65
CA GLY A 305 18.73 -11.88 -19.77
C GLY A 305 17.63 -12.94 -19.64
N HIS A 306 16.62 -12.72 -18.79
CA HIS A 306 15.48 -13.62 -18.67
C HIS A 306 14.29 -13.11 -19.47
N ASP A 307 13.58 -14.04 -20.12
CA ASP A 307 12.32 -13.77 -20.81
C ASP A 307 11.21 -13.49 -19.78
N GLN A 308 10.51 -12.38 -19.97
CA GLN A 308 9.41 -11.91 -19.14
C GLN A 308 8.19 -11.51 -19.99
N THR A 309 7.02 -11.51 -19.37
CA THR A 309 5.78 -10.96 -19.94
C THR A 309 5.31 -9.81 -19.06
N SER A 310 4.92 -8.70 -19.69
CA SER A 310 4.34 -7.57 -18.98
C SER A 310 2.98 -7.89 -18.36
N ASP A 311 2.54 -7.03 -17.43
CA ASP A 311 1.13 -6.89 -17.11
C ASP A 311 0.29 -6.65 -18.38
N THR A 312 -1.01 -6.98 -18.33
CA THR A 312 -1.93 -6.64 -19.40
C THR A 312 -2.10 -5.12 -19.54
N ILE A 313 -1.81 -4.60 -20.73
CA ILE A 313 -1.93 -3.20 -21.10
C ILE A 313 -3.21 -3.02 -21.92
N LYS A 314 -3.98 -1.98 -21.62
CA LYS A 314 -5.25 -1.69 -22.32
C LYS A 314 -5.03 -0.72 -23.47
N ILE A 315 -5.56 -1.09 -24.64
CA ILE A 315 -5.62 -0.24 -25.83
C ILE A 315 -7.06 0.21 -25.97
N ASN A 316 -7.32 1.50 -25.77
CA ASN A 316 -8.65 2.07 -25.96
C ASN A 316 -8.76 2.57 -27.40
N THR A 317 -9.77 2.10 -28.13
CA THR A 317 -10.04 2.43 -29.53
C THR A 317 -11.54 2.68 -29.73
N GLU A 318 -11.96 3.06 -30.93
CA GLU A 318 -13.35 3.31 -31.27
C GLU A 318 -13.69 2.70 -32.64
N VAL A 319 -14.86 2.07 -32.71
CA VAL A 319 -15.47 1.68 -33.99
C VAL A 319 -16.37 2.83 -34.43
N LEU A 320 -16.09 3.36 -35.62
CA LEU A 320 -16.85 4.45 -36.21
C LEU A 320 -18.09 3.92 -36.94
N GLU A 321 -19.00 4.83 -37.29
CA GLU A 321 -20.16 4.50 -38.11
C GLU A 321 -19.74 3.92 -39.47
N ALA A 322 -20.43 2.85 -39.90
CA ALA A 322 -20.17 2.22 -41.20
C ALA A 322 -20.22 3.26 -42.32
N LYS A 323 -19.21 3.26 -43.20
CA LYS A 323 -19.18 4.18 -44.34
C LYS A 323 -20.38 3.90 -45.24
N GLN A 324 -21.28 4.88 -45.37
CA GLN A 324 -22.41 4.72 -46.30
C GLN A 324 -21.89 4.74 -47.73
N SER A 325 -21.84 3.56 -48.35
CA SER A 325 -21.75 3.47 -49.81
C SER A 325 -23.09 3.98 -50.35
N LEU A 326 -23.09 5.15 -51.01
CA LEU A 326 -24.24 5.58 -51.79
C LEU A 326 -24.51 4.49 -52.84
N PRO A 327 -25.70 3.88 -52.88
CA PRO A 327 -26.03 2.93 -53.94
C PRO A 327 -25.78 3.63 -55.27
N GLY A 328 -24.93 3.03 -56.10
CA GLY A 328 -24.68 3.48 -57.46
C GLY A 328 -25.98 3.41 -58.26
N PHE A 329 -26.83 4.42 -58.12
CA PHE A 329 -27.91 4.64 -59.06
C PHE A 329 -27.25 4.92 -60.41
N GLU A 330 -27.40 3.94 -61.28
CA GLU A 330 -27.20 4.01 -62.72
C GLU A 330 -27.55 5.41 -63.25
N LEU A 331 -26.54 6.28 -63.43
CA LEU A 331 -26.69 7.55 -64.16
C LEU A 331 -27.11 7.32 -65.63
N GLY A 332 -27.24 6.06 -66.08
CA GLY A 332 -27.73 5.67 -67.40
C GLY A 332 -29.26 5.61 -67.55
N THR A 333 -30.04 5.44 -66.48
CA THR A 333 -31.51 5.29 -66.60
C THR A 333 -32.23 6.64 -66.71
N GLY A 334 -31.70 7.70 -66.10
CA GLY A 334 -32.27 9.05 -66.22
C GLY A 334 -32.13 9.64 -67.63
N ILE A 335 -30.98 9.44 -68.28
CA ILE A 335 -30.73 9.97 -69.64
C ILE A 335 -31.58 9.22 -70.68
N THR A 336 -31.80 7.92 -70.51
CA THR A 336 -32.65 7.13 -71.43
C THR A 336 -34.14 7.48 -71.31
N PHE A 337 -34.66 7.78 -70.11
CA PHE A 337 -36.05 8.24 -69.96
C PHE A 337 -36.28 9.64 -70.55
N VAL A 338 -35.32 10.57 -70.42
CA VAL A 338 -35.43 11.91 -71.03
C VAL A 338 -35.29 11.84 -72.55
N ALA A 339 -34.44 10.96 -73.08
CA ALA A 339 -34.32 10.72 -74.52
C ALA A 339 -35.59 10.07 -75.10
N LEU A 340 -36.21 9.12 -74.39
CA LEU A 340 -37.46 8.50 -74.82
C LEU A 340 -38.66 9.48 -74.76
N ALA A 341 -38.72 10.34 -73.74
CA ALA A 341 -39.76 11.36 -73.61
C ALA A 341 -39.66 12.43 -74.71
N THR A 342 -38.45 12.89 -75.04
CA THR A 342 -38.22 13.86 -76.13
C THR A 342 -38.52 13.26 -77.50
N CYS A 343 -38.12 12.01 -77.76
CA CYS A 343 -38.49 11.28 -78.98
C CYS A 343 -40.02 11.09 -79.13
N PHE A 344 -40.72 10.74 -78.05
CA PHE A 344 -42.18 10.57 -78.07
C PHE A 344 -42.91 11.88 -78.38
N ILE A 345 -42.46 13.01 -77.82
CA ILE A 345 -43.02 14.34 -78.08
C ILE A 345 -42.77 14.77 -79.54
N MET A 346 -41.59 14.48 -80.11
CA MET A 346 -41.30 14.78 -81.52
C MET A 346 -42.14 13.93 -82.48
N PHE A 347 -42.35 12.64 -82.21
CA PHE A 347 -43.20 11.79 -83.04
C PHE A 347 -44.68 12.20 -83.00
N ARG A 348 -45.18 12.70 -81.87
CA ARG A 348 -46.57 13.14 -81.75
C ARG A 348 -46.84 14.44 -82.52
N ARG A 349 -45.87 15.36 -82.58
CA ARG A 349 -45.97 16.60 -83.37
C ARG A 349 -46.00 16.37 -84.88
N LYS A 350 -45.34 15.32 -85.38
CA LYS A 350 -45.28 15.05 -86.83
C LYS A 350 -46.54 14.40 -87.42
N LYS A 351 -47.47 13.93 -86.58
CA LYS A 351 -48.76 13.33 -87.00
C LYS A 351 -49.93 14.33 -87.05
N GLN A 352 -49.71 15.59 -86.71
CA GLN A 352 -50.75 16.63 -86.66
C GLN A 352 -50.60 17.74 -87.71
N ASN A 353 -49.68 17.59 -88.67
CA ASN A 353 -49.56 18.48 -89.84
C ASN A 353 -49.86 17.73 -91.13
#